data_AF-A0A1Q5KHY7-F1
#
_entry.id   AF-A0A1Q5KHY7-F1
#
_cell.length_a   1.000
_cell.length_b   1.000
_cell.length_c   1.000
_cell.angle_alpha   90.00
_cell.angle_beta   90.00
_cell.angle_gamma   90.00
#
_symmetry.space_group_name_H-M   'P 1'
#
loop_
_entity.id
_entity.type
_entity.pdbx_description
1 polymer ?
#
loop_
_entity_poly.entity_id
_entity_poly.type
_entity_poly.pdbx_seq_one_letter_code
_entity_poly.pdbx_strand_id
1 'polypeptide(L)'
;MTADPAARWSRPASGREPAAAALLAWLGDPGAPGLAVITGAEGSGKSRLLAWLIGHGTRPGTIGERRIHGFVPLPGQTATTAAWMLGDQLSNAARSPGDLVAALAADPRRTVIALPELHGAEQPGPVVELVLRLAALDHVRVLVEVRSGTRWERALTAGPCARMDLDEPQWTDEARRASWDASHPVGPAGRAEQDPEPEVPFDLDDPVSVCAADPWSVTTAYERSQENHGGLRAAWLRAGASLTREKPAAERALVLRAALGDAGDPRLAAALDSAARDASWAVVWHRVRGDVTPPWPGPVRSLAAGTGPLAGQLVVADHQGTVRVLDAESARSTGRLPHSAPGVRATADHGDGTVTVLDEHGLLHTQRAAESARPKGLAALLDDGPSAQERLLAAVREYTQRQRETVTALTGTGDRVVLGDAAGTVHVVSAGAEPRTAALHRGRVTAVAGTDLPVSAAGDTVLLLYTGGADGTVRAWAPHTDAMPEPVAARNCAVDAVAVATVDAGLVLAIAWADGLVEHRALDDDRLRTFHPGSRAHALAFTAEGDLLVGTDEALLRMRAR
;
A
#
# COMPACT_ATOMS: atom_id res chain seq x y z
N MET A 1 6.29 20.34 -27.98
CA MET A 1 5.97 18.91 -28.16
C MET A 1 4.60 18.80 -28.79
N THR A 2 4.56 18.58 -30.10
CA THR A 2 3.34 18.27 -30.85
C THR A 2 2.81 16.92 -30.38
N ALA A 3 1.59 16.89 -29.85
CA ALA A 3 0.91 15.66 -29.49
C ALA A 3 0.75 14.79 -30.76
N ASP A 4 1.34 13.60 -30.74
CA ASP A 4 1.16 12.59 -31.77
C ASP A 4 -0.34 12.26 -31.85
N PRO A 5 -1.01 12.33 -33.01
CA PRO A 5 -2.43 12.01 -33.12
C PRO A 5 -2.69 10.61 -32.55
N ALA A 6 -3.68 10.50 -31.65
CA ALA A 6 -4.03 9.25 -30.96
C ALA A 6 -4.06 8.08 -31.95
N ALA A 7 -3.11 7.16 -31.81
CA ALA A 7 -2.92 6.05 -32.74
C ALA A 7 -4.23 5.27 -32.89
N ARG A 8 -4.75 5.22 -34.11
CA ARG A 8 -6.00 4.52 -34.42
C ARG A 8 -5.86 3.05 -34.03
N TRP A 9 -6.77 2.54 -33.20
CA TRP A 9 -6.78 1.13 -32.79
C TRP A 9 -6.85 0.25 -34.05
N SER A 10 -5.97 -0.75 -34.14
CA SER A 10 -6.03 -1.75 -35.21
C SER A 10 -7.32 -2.55 -35.11
N ARG A 11 -7.71 -3.25 -36.18
CA ARG A 11 -8.90 -4.10 -36.14
C ARG A 11 -8.62 -5.40 -35.35
N PRO A 12 -9.62 -5.95 -34.64
CA PRO A 12 -9.51 -7.28 -34.05
C PRO A 12 -9.38 -8.35 -35.12
N ALA A 13 -8.78 -9.48 -34.75
CA ALA A 13 -8.61 -10.63 -35.66
C ALA A 13 -9.94 -11.33 -35.97
N SER A 14 -9.93 -12.16 -37.02
CA SER A 14 -10.98 -13.14 -37.31
C SER A 14 -12.40 -12.55 -37.41
N GLY A 15 -12.57 -11.39 -38.06
CA GLY A 15 -13.89 -10.80 -38.28
C GLY A 15 -14.61 -10.31 -37.02
N ARG A 16 -13.90 -10.09 -35.90
CA ARG A 16 -14.50 -9.71 -34.61
C ARG A 16 -14.79 -8.21 -34.47
N GLU A 17 -14.82 -7.46 -35.57
CA GLU A 17 -15.14 -6.02 -35.57
C GLU A 17 -16.49 -5.68 -34.90
N PRO A 18 -17.60 -6.43 -35.12
CA PRO A 18 -18.88 -6.16 -34.45
C PRO A 18 -18.79 -6.32 -32.93
N ALA A 19 -18.12 -7.38 -32.46
CA ALA A 19 -17.90 -7.63 -31.04
C ALA A 19 -17.05 -6.53 -30.40
N ALA A 20 -15.97 -6.12 -31.05
CA ALA A 20 -15.12 -5.03 -30.60
C ALA A 20 -15.88 -3.69 -30.51
N ALA A 21 -16.72 -3.38 -31.50
CA ALA A 21 -17.55 -2.17 -31.47
C ALA A 21 -18.52 -2.16 -30.28
N ALA A 22 -19.16 -3.30 -30.00
CA ALA A 22 -20.06 -3.43 -28.86
C ALA A 22 -19.33 -3.34 -27.51
N LEU A 23 -18.13 -3.91 -27.37
CA LEU A 23 -17.32 -3.75 -26.16
C LEU A 23 -16.91 -2.30 -25.92
N LEU A 24 -16.51 -1.58 -26.98
CA LEU A 24 -16.18 -0.16 -26.89
C LEU A 24 -17.40 0.71 -26.54
N ALA A 25 -18.58 0.38 -27.07
CA ALA A 25 -19.83 1.04 -26.71
C ALA A 25 -20.19 0.77 -25.24
N TRP A 26 -20.11 -0.48 -24.80
CA TRP A 26 -20.29 -0.85 -23.40
C TRP A 26 -19.34 -0.09 -22.48
N LEU A 27 -18.06 0.06 -22.83
CA LEU A 27 -17.10 0.82 -22.03
C LEU A 27 -17.48 2.31 -21.89
N GLY A 28 -17.99 2.92 -22.97
CA GLY A 28 -18.34 4.34 -23.00
C GLY A 28 -19.71 4.68 -22.41
N ASP A 29 -20.64 3.72 -22.33
CA ASP A 29 -22.02 3.96 -21.88
C ASP A 29 -22.12 4.02 -20.35
N PRO A 30 -22.44 5.18 -19.71
CA PRO A 30 -22.60 5.29 -18.26
C PRO A 30 -23.73 4.44 -17.68
N GLY A 31 -24.76 4.13 -18.48
CA GLY A 31 -25.92 3.33 -18.06
C GLY A 31 -25.75 1.82 -18.22
N ALA A 32 -24.65 1.38 -18.85
CA ALA A 32 -24.36 -0.04 -19.01
C ALA A 32 -24.07 -0.72 -17.66
N PRO A 33 -24.45 -2.00 -17.48
CA PRO A 33 -24.14 -2.74 -16.26
C PRO A 33 -22.63 -2.84 -16.03
N GLY A 34 -22.22 -2.86 -14.75
CA GLY A 34 -20.81 -2.94 -14.35
C GLY A 34 -20.11 -4.24 -14.77
N LEU A 35 -20.86 -5.32 -15.00
CA LEU A 35 -20.32 -6.60 -15.46
C LEU A 35 -20.61 -6.84 -16.94
N ALA A 36 -19.57 -7.20 -17.70
CA ALA A 36 -19.68 -7.77 -19.04
C ALA A 36 -19.12 -9.21 -19.05
N VAL A 37 -19.92 -10.17 -19.51
CA VAL A 37 -19.58 -11.59 -19.58
C VAL A 37 -19.45 -12.01 -21.04
N ILE A 38 -18.24 -12.42 -21.43
CA ILE A 38 -17.90 -12.86 -22.79
C ILE A 38 -17.85 -14.38 -22.80
N THR A 39 -18.73 -14.97 -23.60
CA THR A 39 -18.91 -16.42 -23.71
C THR A 39 -18.65 -16.90 -25.13
N GLY A 40 -18.70 -18.21 -25.33
CA GLY A 40 -18.47 -18.91 -26.59
C GLY A 40 -17.66 -20.18 -26.41
N ALA A 41 -17.72 -21.06 -27.41
CA ALA A 41 -17.04 -22.34 -27.46
C ALA A 41 -15.51 -22.22 -27.44
N GLU A 42 -14.83 -23.33 -27.19
CA GLU A 42 -13.38 -23.40 -27.32
C GLU A 42 -12.93 -22.98 -28.73
N GLY A 43 -11.87 -22.17 -28.82
CA GLY A 43 -11.39 -21.66 -30.10
C GLY A 43 -12.23 -20.54 -30.74
N SER A 44 -13.33 -20.09 -30.12
CA SER A 44 -14.18 -19.02 -30.70
C SER A 44 -13.48 -17.66 -30.82
N GLY A 45 -12.30 -17.48 -30.20
CA GLY A 45 -11.48 -16.26 -30.32
C GLY A 45 -11.71 -15.23 -29.21
N LYS A 46 -12.38 -15.60 -28.11
CA LYS A 46 -12.59 -14.76 -26.92
C LYS A 46 -11.28 -14.14 -26.41
N SER A 47 -10.28 -14.97 -26.14
CA SER A 47 -8.99 -14.53 -25.58
C SER A 47 -8.23 -13.61 -26.54
N ARG A 48 -8.34 -13.82 -27.86
CA ARG A 48 -7.78 -12.90 -28.87
C ARG A 48 -8.50 -11.55 -28.91
N LEU A 49 -9.82 -11.54 -28.76
CA LEU A 49 -10.61 -10.30 -28.69
C LEU A 49 -10.27 -9.52 -27.42
N LEU A 50 -10.15 -10.19 -26.27
CA LEU A 50 -9.75 -9.55 -25.02
C LEU A 50 -8.29 -9.07 -25.06
N ALA A 51 -7.37 -9.85 -25.61
CA ALA A 51 -5.98 -9.42 -25.80
C ALA A 51 -5.90 -8.17 -26.70
N TRP A 52 -6.72 -8.08 -27.75
CA TRP A 52 -6.85 -6.87 -28.57
C TRP A 52 -7.34 -5.67 -27.74
N LEU A 53 -8.41 -5.84 -26.95
CA LEU A 53 -8.97 -4.75 -26.14
C LEU A 53 -7.99 -4.29 -25.07
N ILE A 54 -7.35 -5.21 -24.36
CA ILE A 54 -6.33 -4.93 -23.34
C ILE A 54 -5.14 -4.22 -23.98
N GLY A 55 -4.58 -4.77 -25.07
CA GLY A 55 -3.39 -4.23 -25.72
C GLY A 55 -3.54 -2.83 -26.30
N HIS A 56 -4.76 -2.37 -26.57
CA HIS A 56 -5.03 -0.97 -26.93
C HIS A 56 -5.50 -0.14 -25.73
N GLY A 57 -6.31 -0.73 -24.84
CA GLY A 57 -6.92 -0.08 -23.69
C GLY A 57 -5.93 0.33 -22.59
N THR A 58 -4.78 -0.33 -22.49
CA THR A 58 -3.73 -0.03 -21.50
C THR A 58 -2.67 0.96 -22.01
N ARG A 59 -2.70 1.35 -23.30
CA ARG A 59 -1.69 2.23 -23.88
C ARG A 59 -1.70 3.62 -23.23
N PRO A 60 -0.52 4.25 -23.06
CA PRO A 60 -0.44 5.66 -22.67
C PRO A 60 -1.24 6.55 -23.64
N GLY A 61 -2.02 7.50 -23.12
CA GLY A 61 -2.82 8.42 -23.92
C GLY A 61 -4.16 7.87 -24.44
N THR A 62 -4.50 6.61 -24.14
CA THR A 62 -5.85 6.10 -24.40
C THR A 62 -6.89 6.93 -23.64
N ILE A 63 -7.92 7.39 -24.36
CA ILE A 63 -9.00 8.21 -23.80
C ILE A 63 -9.69 7.48 -22.64
N GLY A 64 -10.08 8.23 -21.60
CA GLY A 64 -10.57 7.66 -20.34
C GLY A 64 -11.72 6.65 -20.49
N GLU A 65 -12.64 6.90 -21.41
CA GLU A 65 -13.79 6.01 -21.69
C GLU A 65 -13.37 4.61 -22.17
N ARG A 66 -12.25 4.51 -22.90
CA ARG A 66 -11.74 3.26 -23.48
C ARG A 66 -10.59 2.62 -22.68
N ARG A 67 -10.25 3.22 -21.55
CA ARG A 67 -9.09 2.81 -20.74
C ARG A 67 -9.39 1.52 -19.97
N ILE A 68 -8.46 0.58 -20.04
CA ILE A 68 -8.38 -0.59 -19.16
C ILE A 68 -7.35 -0.27 -18.09
N HIS A 69 -7.76 -0.38 -16.82
CA HIS A 69 -6.95 0.03 -15.67
C HIS A 69 -6.17 -1.14 -15.08
N GLY A 70 -6.71 -2.35 -15.17
CA GLY A 70 -6.01 -3.57 -14.77
C GLY A 70 -6.51 -4.79 -15.53
N PHE A 71 -5.68 -5.82 -15.64
CA PHE A 71 -6.08 -7.10 -16.20
C PHE A 71 -5.33 -8.27 -15.55
N VAL A 72 -5.96 -9.44 -15.48
CA VAL A 72 -5.33 -10.67 -14.99
C VAL A 72 -5.72 -11.85 -15.88
N PRO A 73 -4.76 -12.43 -16.63
CA PRO A 73 -4.92 -13.75 -17.20
C PRO A 73 -5.14 -14.76 -16.09
N LEU A 74 -6.32 -15.39 -16.07
CA LEU A 74 -6.70 -16.29 -14.99
C LEU A 74 -6.10 -17.71 -15.05
N PRO A 75 -5.50 -18.24 -16.14
CA PRO A 75 -4.85 -19.54 -16.11
C PRO A 75 -3.80 -19.64 -14.98
N GLY A 76 -3.93 -20.65 -14.12
CA GLY A 76 -3.01 -20.84 -12.99
C GLY A 76 -3.22 -19.87 -11.80
N GLN A 77 -4.21 -18.98 -11.87
CA GLN A 77 -4.46 -17.97 -10.83
C GLN A 77 -5.58 -18.36 -9.86
N THR A 78 -5.47 -17.91 -8.62
CA THR A 78 -6.53 -17.92 -7.61
C THR A 78 -7.11 -16.52 -7.43
N ALA A 79 -8.16 -16.38 -6.63
CA ALA A 79 -8.70 -15.05 -6.31
C ALA A 79 -7.65 -14.18 -5.58
N THR A 80 -6.82 -14.79 -4.74
CA THR A 80 -5.76 -14.12 -3.99
C THR A 80 -4.69 -13.57 -4.93
N THR A 81 -4.15 -14.41 -5.82
CA THR A 81 -3.11 -13.99 -6.76
C THR A 81 -3.63 -12.94 -7.74
N ALA A 82 -4.86 -13.10 -8.22
CA ALA A 82 -5.53 -12.10 -9.05
C ALA A 82 -5.69 -10.76 -8.31
N ALA A 83 -6.05 -10.79 -7.02
CA ALA A 83 -6.16 -9.57 -6.22
C ALA A 83 -4.80 -8.87 -6.04
N TRP A 84 -3.71 -9.61 -5.84
CA TRP A 84 -2.36 -9.04 -5.76
C TRP A 84 -1.91 -8.42 -7.08
N MET A 85 -2.13 -9.09 -8.21
CA MET A 85 -1.82 -8.55 -9.54
C MET A 85 -2.60 -7.28 -9.87
N LEU A 86 -3.89 -7.25 -9.53
CA LEU A 86 -4.72 -6.06 -9.69
C LEU A 86 -4.27 -4.96 -8.72
N GLY A 87 -3.92 -5.30 -7.49
CA GLY A 87 -3.39 -4.35 -6.52
C GLY A 87 -2.16 -3.63 -7.05
N ASP A 88 -1.18 -4.37 -7.58
CA ASP A 88 0.02 -3.77 -8.18
C ASP A 88 -0.31 -2.85 -9.37
N GLN A 89 -1.10 -3.32 -10.33
CA GLN A 89 -1.47 -2.54 -11.52
C GLN A 89 -2.26 -1.26 -11.16
N LEU A 90 -3.05 -1.31 -10.09
CA LEU A 90 -3.89 -0.21 -9.63
C LEU A 90 -3.21 0.64 -8.55
N SER A 91 -1.92 0.39 -8.25
CA SER A 91 -1.14 1.10 -7.23
C SER A 91 -1.79 1.03 -5.84
N ASN A 92 -2.18 -0.18 -5.44
CA ASN A 92 -2.90 -0.49 -4.22
C ASN A 92 -2.23 -1.63 -3.45
N ALA A 93 -1.97 -1.43 -2.16
CA ALA A 93 -1.45 -2.45 -1.26
C ALA A 93 -2.52 -3.46 -0.79
N ALA A 94 -3.16 -4.17 -1.72
CA ALA A 94 -4.17 -5.16 -1.40
C ALA A 94 -3.53 -6.52 -1.04
N ARG A 95 -3.85 -7.06 0.15
CA ARG A 95 -3.34 -8.36 0.62
C ARG A 95 -4.31 -9.51 0.39
N SER A 96 -5.57 -9.18 0.18
CA SER A 96 -6.65 -10.14 -0.02
C SER A 96 -7.62 -9.61 -1.07
N PRO A 97 -8.46 -10.47 -1.66
CA PRO A 97 -9.59 -10.04 -2.49
C PRO A 97 -10.49 -9.03 -1.79
N GLY A 98 -10.69 -9.18 -0.48
CA GLY A 98 -11.47 -8.24 0.33
C GLY A 98 -10.82 -6.87 0.46
N ASP A 99 -9.50 -6.83 0.66
CA ASP A 99 -8.73 -5.58 0.76
C ASP A 99 -8.79 -4.81 -0.56
N LEU A 100 -8.66 -5.50 -1.70
CA LEU A 100 -8.79 -4.89 -3.02
C LEU A 100 -10.16 -4.25 -3.22
N VAL A 101 -11.23 -4.99 -2.90
CA VAL A 101 -12.61 -4.47 -3.01
C VAL A 101 -12.82 -3.26 -2.10
N ALA A 102 -12.35 -3.32 -0.86
CA ALA A 102 -12.47 -2.22 0.09
C ALA A 102 -11.73 -0.97 -0.38
N ALA A 103 -10.54 -1.15 -0.95
CA ALA A 103 -9.74 -0.04 -1.40
C ALA A 103 -10.26 0.59 -2.70
N LEU A 104 -10.83 -0.21 -3.62
CA LEU A 104 -11.55 0.31 -4.77
C LEU A 104 -12.87 0.97 -4.38
N ALA A 105 -13.57 0.49 -3.35
CA ALA A 105 -14.77 1.15 -2.85
C ALA A 105 -14.47 2.54 -2.27
N ALA A 106 -13.29 2.73 -1.68
CA ALA A 106 -12.85 4.02 -1.14
C ALA A 106 -12.36 5.02 -2.21
N ASP A 107 -12.03 4.55 -3.42
CA ASP A 107 -11.57 5.38 -4.53
C ASP A 107 -12.68 5.52 -5.59
N PRO A 108 -13.37 6.67 -5.67
CA PRO A 108 -14.53 6.84 -6.57
C PRO A 108 -14.14 6.97 -8.05
N ARG A 109 -12.84 6.96 -8.39
CA ARG A 109 -12.38 7.08 -9.77
C ARG A 109 -12.81 5.86 -10.59
N ARG A 110 -13.31 6.12 -11.80
CA ARG A 110 -13.72 5.05 -12.72
C ARG A 110 -12.58 4.05 -12.95
N THR A 111 -12.85 2.78 -12.70
CA THR A 111 -11.88 1.69 -12.82
C THR A 111 -12.43 0.61 -13.74
N VAL A 112 -11.59 0.04 -14.59
CA VAL A 112 -12.00 -1.00 -15.56
C VAL A 112 -11.01 -2.15 -15.50
N ILE A 113 -11.52 -3.35 -15.27
CA ILE A 113 -10.75 -4.56 -15.02
C ILE A 113 -11.14 -5.63 -16.05
N ALA A 114 -10.16 -6.29 -16.66
CA ALA A 114 -10.37 -7.40 -17.57
C ALA A 114 -9.79 -8.71 -17.02
N LEU A 115 -10.59 -9.77 -17.01
CA LEU A 115 -10.25 -11.08 -16.43
C LEU A 115 -10.48 -12.17 -17.49
N PRO A 116 -9.55 -12.34 -18.43
CA PRO A 116 -9.65 -13.38 -19.44
C PRO A 116 -9.54 -14.79 -18.84
N GLU A 117 -10.17 -15.75 -19.52
CA GLU A 117 -9.96 -17.19 -19.32
C GLU A 117 -10.30 -17.74 -17.92
N LEU A 118 -11.43 -17.34 -17.34
CA LEU A 118 -11.87 -17.80 -16.00
C LEU A 118 -11.91 -19.33 -15.83
N HIS A 119 -12.12 -20.06 -16.92
CA HIS A 119 -12.15 -21.51 -16.92
C HIS A 119 -10.77 -22.17 -16.69
N GLY A 120 -9.67 -21.43 -16.88
CA GLY A 120 -8.31 -21.87 -16.57
C GLY A 120 -7.86 -21.51 -15.15
N ALA A 121 -8.68 -20.78 -14.38
CA ALA A 121 -8.36 -20.45 -12.99
C ALA A 121 -8.22 -21.70 -12.13
N GLU A 122 -7.27 -21.65 -11.18
CA GLU A 122 -7.03 -22.72 -10.22
C GLU A 122 -8.26 -22.99 -9.35
N GLN A 123 -8.93 -21.92 -8.95
CA GLN A 123 -10.17 -21.98 -8.19
C GLN A 123 -11.18 -20.96 -8.74
N PRO A 124 -11.97 -21.32 -9.78
CA PRO A 124 -12.84 -20.34 -10.44
C PRO A 124 -13.98 -19.81 -9.54
N GLY A 125 -14.39 -20.56 -8.52
CA GLY A 125 -15.47 -20.16 -7.60
C GLY A 125 -15.14 -18.87 -6.83
N PRO A 126 -14.06 -18.84 -6.02
CA PRO A 126 -13.59 -17.61 -5.37
C PRO A 126 -13.33 -16.45 -6.34
N VAL A 127 -12.88 -16.72 -7.57
CA VAL A 127 -12.69 -15.67 -8.59
C VAL A 127 -14.03 -15.08 -9.02
N VAL A 128 -15.06 -15.89 -9.22
CA VAL A 128 -16.43 -15.41 -9.49
C VAL A 128 -16.95 -14.53 -8.36
N GLU A 129 -16.71 -14.91 -7.10
CA GLU A 129 -17.09 -14.07 -5.95
C GLU A 129 -16.40 -12.69 -6.00
N LEU A 130 -15.09 -12.67 -6.26
CA LEU A 130 -14.34 -11.42 -6.43
C LEU A 130 -14.93 -10.57 -7.58
N VAL A 131 -15.19 -11.17 -8.74
CA VAL A 131 -15.81 -10.49 -9.89
C VAL A 131 -17.12 -9.82 -9.51
N LEU A 132 -18.02 -10.55 -8.84
CA LEU A 132 -19.33 -10.03 -8.48
C LEU A 132 -19.23 -8.89 -7.46
N ARG A 133 -18.30 -8.99 -6.50
CA ARG A 133 -18.05 -7.91 -5.53
C ARG A 133 -17.46 -6.67 -6.17
N LEU A 134 -16.56 -6.82 -7.14
CA LEU A 134 -16.00 -5.70 -7.91
C LEU A 134 -17.07 -5.04 -8.78
N ALA A 135 -17.89 -5.83 -9.49
CA ALA A 135 -18.94 -5.32 -10.36
C ALA A 135 -20.11 -4.67 -9.60
N ALA A 136 -20.22 -4.88 -8.29
CA ALA A 136 -21.19 -4.21 -7.43
C ALA A 136 -20.81 -2.77 -7.06
N LEU A 137 -19.58 -2.33 -7.38
CA LEU A 137 -19.15 -0.94 -7.18
C LEU A 137 -19.52 -0.12 -8.43
N ASP A 138 -20.31 0.95 -8.26
CA ASP A 138 -20.89 1.72 -9.36
C ASP A 138 -19.86 2.31 -10.34
N HIS A 139 -18.66 2.62 -9.85
CA HIS A 139 -17.55 3.19 -10.63
C HIS A 139 -16.59 2.14 -11.18
N VAL A 140 -16.79 0.85 -10.88
CA VAL A 140 -15.94 -0.26 -11.36
C VAL A 140 -16.65 -1.05 -12.44
N ARG A 141 -15.94 -1.30 -13.54
CA ARG A 141 -16.38 -2.19 -14.62
C ARG A 141 -15.50 -3.42 -14.71
N VAL A 142 -16.12 -4.59 -14.84
CA VAL A 142 -15.43 -5.87 -14.92
C VAL A 142 -15.84 -6.58 -16.20
N LEU A 143 -14.85 -6.96 -16.99
CA LEU A 143 -15.00 -7.77 -18.20
C LEU A 143 -14.44 -9.16 -17.92
N VAL A 144 -15.26 -10.19 -18.05
CA VAL A 144 -14.84 -11.58 -17.75
C VAL A 144 -15.09 -12.48 -18.94
N GLU A 145 -14.08 -13.25 -19.32
CA GLU A 145 -14.23 -14.34 -20.29
C GLU A 145 -14.47 -15.67 -19.58
N VAL A 146 -15.48 -16.42 -20.02
CA VAL A 146 -15.81 -17.74 -19.51
C VAL A 146 -16.29 -18.66 -20.64
N ARG A 147 -16.09 -19.98 -20.52
CA ARG A 147 -16.64 -20.94 -21.48
C ARG A 147 -18.17 -21.03 -21.34
N SER A 148 -18.88 -21.11 -22.47
CA SER A 148 -20.33 -21.34 -22.49
C SER A 148 -20.71 -22.67 -21.84
N GLY A 149 -21.91 -22.75 -21.27
CA GLY A 149 -22.50 -23.92 -20.62
C GLY A 149 -21.93 -24.24 -19.23
N THR A 150 -20.98 -23.45 -18.72
CA THR A 150 -20.38 -23.72 -17.41
C THR A 150 -21.27 -23.25 -16.25
N ARG A 151 -21.07 -23.82 -15.06
CA ARG A 151 -21.74 -23.31 -13.85
C ARG A 151 -21.33 -21.87 -13.51
N TRP A 152 -20.14 -21.46 -13.94
CA TRP A 152 -19.57 -20.13 -13.70
C TRP A 152 -20.22 -19.07 -14.58
N GLU A 153 -20.46 -19.37 -15.86
CA GLU A 153 -21.28 -18.53 -16.73
C GLU A 153 -22.67 -18.28 -16.10
N ARG A 154 -23.34 -19.35 -15.65
CA ARG A 154 -24.65 -19.23 -15.00
C ARG A 154 -24.62 -18.36 -13.75
N ALA A 155 -23.56 -18.46 -12.95
CA ALA A 155 -23.39 -17.62 -11.76
C ALA A 155 -23.18 -16.14 -12.12
N LEU A 156 -22.33 -15.84 -13.11
CA LEU A 156 -22.04 -14.48 -13.57
C LEU A 156 -23.22 -13.81 -14.27
N THR A 157 -24.06 -14.60 -14.95
CA THR A 157 -25.22 -14.11 -15.72
C THR A 157 -26.54 -14.17 -14.93
N ALA A 158 -26.52 -14.54 -13.66
CA ALA A 158 -27.71 -14.59 -12.80
C ALA A 158 -28.23 -13.18 -12.42
N GLY A 159 -27.34 -12.17 -12.42
CA GLY A 159 -27.66 -10.78 -12.12
C GLY A 159 -27.54 -9.86 -13.35
N PRO A 160 -27.64 -8.53 -13.16
CA PRO A 160 -27.47 -7.56 -14.24
C PRO A 160 -26.06 -7.64 -14.86
N CYS A 161 -25.99 -8.04 -16.13
CA CYS A 161 -24.74 -8.06 -16.89
C CYS A 161 -25.00 -7.81 -18.39
N ALA A 162 -24.00 -7.28 -19.08
CA ALA A 162 -23.95 -7.32 -20.53
C ALA A 162 -23.40 -8.70 -20.95
N ARG A 163 -24.16 -9.48 -21.72
CA ARG A 163 -23.72 -10.80 -22.20
C ARG A 163 -23.37 -10.72 -23.68
N MET A 164 -22.25 -11.32 -24.06
CA MET A 164 -21.83 -11.45 -25.44
C MET A 164 -21.35 -12.88 -25.68
N ASP A 165 -22.18 -13.70 -26.32
CA ASP A 165 -21.78 -15.04 -26.73
C ASP A 165 -21.18 -15.01 -28.14
N LEU A 166 -19.86 -15.17 -28.23
CA LEU A 166 -19.13 -15.08 -29.50
C LEU A 166 -19.46 -16.18 -30.51
N ASP A 167 -20.25 -17.18 -30.14
CA ASP A 167 -20.79 -18.18 -31.07
C ASP A 167 -22.04 -17.65 -31.82
N GLU A 168 -22.66 -16.57 -31.34
CA GLU A 168 -23.77 -15.94 -32.05
C GLU A 168 -23.27 -15.22 -33.32
N PRO A 169 -23.96 -15.39 -34.48
CA PRO A 169 -23.51 -14.83 -35.76
C PRO A 169 -23.33 -13.31 -35.77
N GLN A 170 -24.10 -12.58 -34.95
CA GLN A 170 -24.06 -11.12 -34.88
C GLN A 170 -22.71 -10.54 -34.43
N TRP A 171 -21.86 -11.37 -33.81
CA TRP A 171 -20.54 -10.96 -33.31
C TRP A 171 -19.39 -11.31 -34.25
N THR A 172 -19.67 -11.78 -35.46
CA THR A 172 -18.68 -12.10 -36.49
C THR A 172 -19.07 -11.50 -37.83
N ASP A 173 -18.17 -10.73 -38.45
CA ASP A 173 -18.21 -10.47 -39.88
C ASP A 173 -17.68 -11.71 -40.62
N GLU A 174 -18.59 -12.51 -41.16
CA GLU A 174 -18.25 -13.79 -41.82
C GLU A 174 -17.37 -13.62 -43.05
N ALA A 175 -17.56 -12.54 -43.82
CA ALA A 175 -16.72 -12.28 -45.00
C ALA A 175 -15.27 -12.00 -44.59
N ARG A 176 -15.09 -11.26 -43.48
CA ARG A 176 -13.78 -10.97 -42.90
C ARG A 176 -13.17 -12.18 -42.23
N ARG A 177 -13.96 -12.99 -41.53
CA ARG A 177 -13.53 -14.29 -40.99
C ARG A 177 -12.96 -15.17 -42.09
N ALA A 178 -13.71 -15.38 -43.17
CA ALA A 178 -13.28 -16.19 -44.30
C ALA A 178 -11.98 -15.66 -44.94
N SER A 179 -11.86 -14.34 -45.11
CA SER A 179 -10.62 -13.73 -45.60
C SER A 179 -9.43 -13.90 -44.64
N TRP A 180 -9.69 -13.87 -43.32
CA TRP A 180 -8.67 -14.07 -42.30
C TRP A 180 -8.21 -15.53 -42.27
N ASP A 181 -9.13 -16.49 -42.32
CA ASP A 181 -8.83 -17.93 -42.38
C ASP A 181 -8.05 -18.29 -43.67
N ALA A 182 -8.40 -17.67 -44.80
CA ALA A 182 -7.69 -17.87 -46.07
C ALA A 182 -6.24 -17.32 -46.05
N SER A 183 -5.98 -16.28 -45.25
CA SER A 183 -4.64 -15.70 -45.08
C SER A 183 -3.83 -16.32 -43.94
N HIS A 184 -4.51 -17.06 -43.05
CA HIS A 184 -3.92 -17.77 -41.91
C HIS A 184 -4.40 -19.23 -41.94
N PRO A 185 -4.01 -20.03 -42.96
CA PRO A 185 -4.41 -21.42 -43.04
C PRO A 185 -4.01 -22.13 -41.75
N VAL A 186 -4.96 -22.86 -41.16
CA VAL A 186 -4.75 -23.64 -39.95
C VAL A 186 -3.63 -24.64 -40.24
N GLY A 187 -2.41 -24.34 -39.79
CA GLY A 187 -1.36 -25.35 -39.69
C GLY A 187 -1.88 -26.50 -38.82
N PRO A 188 -1.42 -27.75 -39.03
CA PRO A 188 -1.80 -28.87 -38.16
C PRO A 188 -1.63 -28.41 -36.72
N ALA A 189 -2.73 -28.48 -35.95
CA ALA A 189 -2.92 -27.93 -34.61
C ALA A 189 -1.58 -27.52 -34.01
N GLY A 190 -1.34 -26.20 -33.99
CA GLY A 190 -0.07 -25.60 -33.62
C GLY A 190 0.52 -26.36 -32.45
N ARG A 191 1.76 -26.84 -32.65
CA ARG A 191 2.62 -27.46 -31.63
C ARG A 191 2.17 -26.94 -30.28
N ALA A 192 1.74 -27.85 -29.40
CA ALA A 192 1.66 -27.56 -27.97
C ALA A 192 2.86 -26.64 -27.66
N GLU A 193 2.57 -25.42 -27.20
CA GLU A 193 3.58 -24.62 -26.53
C GLU A 193 4.34 -25.62 -25.68
N GLN A 194 5.65 -25.77 -25.95
CA GLN A 194 6.48 -26.79 -25.32
C GLN A 194 6.05 -26.84 -23.87
N ASP A 195 5.56 -28.01 -23.42
CA ASP A 195 5.20 -28.19 -22.01
C ASP A 195 6.33 -27.53 -21.23
N PRO A 196 6.03 -26.52 -20.39
CA PRO A 196 7.06 -25.76 -19.72
C PRO A 196 8.05 -26.76 -19.14
N GLU A 197 9.35 -26.52 -19.35
CA GLU A 197 10.39 -27.39 -18.80
C GLU A 197 9.99 -27.75 -17.38
N PRO A 198 10.00 -29.05 -17.01
CA PRO A 198 9.43 -29.50 -15.75
C PRO A 198 9.96 -28.60 -14.64
N GLU A 199 9.05 -27.88 -13.99
CA GLU A 199 9.43 -26.97 -12.90
C GLU A 199 10.33 -27.75 -11.96
N VAL A 200 11.52 -27.22 -11.70
CA VAL A 200 12.43 -27.81 -10.73
C VAL A 200 11.63 -27.94 -9.43
N PRO A 201 11.47 -29.16 -8.88
CA PRO A 201 10.69 -29.33 -7.66
C PRO A 201 11.28 -28.44 -6.57
N PHE A 202 10.46 -27.55 -6.01
CA PHE A 202 10.83 -26.75 -4.85
C PHE A 202 10.24 -27.37 -3.58
N ASP A 203 10.96 -27.20 -2.48
CA ASP A 203 10.58 -27.73 -1.17
C ASP A 203 9.87 -26.64 -0.37
N LEU A 204 8.62 -26.89 0.02
CA LEU A 204 7.79 -25.94 0.78
C LEU A 204 8.27 -25.74 2.22
N ASP A 205 9.09 -26.65 2.75
CA ASP A 205 9.69 -26.57 4.08
C ASP A 205 11.07 -25.90 4.09
N ASP A 206 11.69 -25.70 2.91
CA ASP A 206 12.98 -25.00 2.79
C ASP A 206 12.80 -23.52 2.41
N PRO A 207 13.11 -22.58 3.33
CA PRO A 207 13.00 -21.15 3.08
C PRO A 207 13.87 -20.66 1.90
N VAL A 208 15.00 -21.32 1.62
CA VAL A 208 15.87 -20.94 0.50
C VAL A 208 15.27 -21.41 -0.82
N SER A 209 14.76 -22.64 -0.89
CA SER A 209 14.06 -23.19 -2.06
C SER A 209 12.87 -22.32 -2.47
N VAL A 210 12.00 -21.96 -1.51
CA VAL A 210 10.82 -21.11 -1.80
C VAL A 210 11.21 -19.69 -2.22
N CYS A 211 12.33 -19.16 -1.71
CA CYS A 211 12.81 -17.85 -2.13
C CYS A 211 13.39 -17.85 -3.55
N ALA A 212 13.88 -18.97 -4.05
CA ALA A 212 14.45 -19.10 -5.39
C ALA A 212 13.44 -19.56 -6.46
N ALA A 213 12.35 -20.20 -6.07
CA ALA A 213 11.33 -20.74 -6.97
C ALA A 213 10.46 -19.66 -7.63
N ASP A 214 9.64 -20.07 -8.61
CA ASP A 214 8.58 -19.22 -9.15
C ASP A 214 7.56 -18.88 -8.05
N PRO A 215 7.33 -17.59 -7.75
CA PRO A 215 6.53 -17.22 -6.61
C PRO A 215 5.02 -17.47 -6.82
N TRP A 216 4.55 -17.60 -8.06
CA TRP A 216 3.15 -17.94 -8.32
C TRP A 216 2.91 -19.43 -8.05
N SER A 217 3.81 -20.29 -8.50
CA SER A 217 3.79 -21.72 -8.21
C SER A 217 3.90 -22.00 -6.71
N VAL A 218 4.79 -21.30 -5.99
CA VAL A 218 4.87 -21.38 -4.51
C VAL A 218 3.56 -20.94 -3.86
N THR A 219 2.94 -19.85 -4.33
CA THR A 219 1.66 -19.37 -3.78
C THR A 219 0.57 -20.42 -3.93
N THR A 220 0.40 -20.96 -5.14
CA THR A 220 -0.61 -22.00 -5.43
C THR A 220 -0.36 -23.25 -4.58
N ALA A 221 0.90 -23.65 -4.41
CA ALA A 221 1.27 -24.79 -3.57
C ALA A 221 0.93 -24.54 -2.08
N TYR A 222 1.23 -23.36 -1.54
CA TYR A 222 0.87 -23.00 -0.17
C TYR A 222 -0.64 -22.85 0.04
N GLU A 223 -1.40 -22.32 -0.93
CA GLU A 223 -2.86 -22.24 -0.82
C GLU A 223 -3.51 -23.63 -0.80
N ARG A 224 -2.96 -24.60 -1.53
CA ARG A 224 -3.42 -26.00 -1.53
C ARG A 224 -3.00 -26.75 -0.27
N SER A 225 -1.82 -26.46 0.27
CA SER A 225 -1.31 -27.11 1.48
C SER A 225 -2.15 -26.75 2.72
N GLN A 226 -2.39 -27.76 3.56
CA GLN A 226 -3.00 -27.60 4.89
C GLN A 226 -1.94 -27.53 6.00
N GLU A 227 -0.68 -27.81 5.67
CA GLU A 227 0.43 -27.80 6.64
C GLU A 227 0.98 -26.38 6.82
N ASN A 228 1.49 -26.08 8.01
CA ASN A 228 2.01 -24.74 8.29
C ASN A 228 3.43 -24.51 7.72
N HIS A 229 4.15 -25.60 7.37
CA HIS A 229 5.54 -25.55 6.90
C HIS A 229 6.45 -24.71 7.80
N GLY A 230 6.43 -25.02 9.10
CA GLY A 230 7.16 -24.26 10.12
C GLY A 230 6.77 -22.77 10.24
N GLY A 231 5.64 -22.34 9.64
CA GLY A 231 5.21 -20.94 9.60
C GLY A 231 5.47 -20.23 8.28
N LEU A 232 6.21 -20.85 7.34
CA LEU A 232 6.49 -20.27 6.02
C LEU A 232 5.21 -20.01 5.24
N ARG A 233 4.23 -20.93 5.30
CA ARG A 233 2.94 -20.76 4.62
C ARG A 233 2.23 -19.49 5.08
N ALA A 234 2.14 -19.28 6.39
CA ALA A 234 1.48 -18.09 6.96
C ALA A 234 2.24 -16.80 6.62
N ALA A 235 3.57 -16.83 6.70
CA ALA A 235 4.43 -15.71 6.33
C ALA A 235 4.31 -15.34 4.84
N TRP A 236 4.29 -16.36 3.97
CA TRP A 236 4.15 -16.20 2.53
C TRP A 236 2.82 -15.56 2.16
N LEU A 237 1.70 -16.12 2.64
CA LEU A 237 0.36 -15.59 2.32
C LEU A 237 0.14 -14.19 2.89
N ARG A 238 0.80 -13.84 4.00
CA ARG A 238 0.76 -12.50 4.59
C ARG A 238 1.47 -11.44 3.74
N ALA A 239 2.63 -11.79 3.17
CA ALA A 239 3.46 -10.87 2.39
C ALA A 239 3.44 -11.14 0.88
N GLY A 240 2.50 -11.97 0.42
CA GLY A 240 2.50 -12.53 -0.93
C GLY A 240 2.49 -11.48 -2.04
N ALA A 241 1.74 -10.38 -1.86
CA ALA A 241 1.74 -9.24 -2.79
C ALA A 241 3.14 -8.61 -2.99
N SER A 242 4.04 -8.75 -2.02
CA SER A 242 5.44 -8.37 -2.19
C SER A 242 6.27 -9.53 -2.75
N LEU A 243 6.08 -10.75 -2.25
CA LEU A 243 6.90 -11.92 -2.62
C LEU A 243 6.75 -12.32 -4.10
N THR A 244 5.59 -12.06 -4.71
CA THR A 244 5.29 -12.34 -6.12
C THR A 244 5.80 -11.28 -7.09
N ARG A 245 6.27 -10.12 -6.60
CA ARG A 245 6.96 -9.14 -7.45
C ARG A 245 8.31 -9.69 -7.89
N GLU A 246 8.76 -9.26 -9.07
CA GLU A 246 10.11 -9.54 -9.56
C GLU A 246 11.13 -8.92 -8.61
N LYS A 247 11.98 -9.78 -8.01
CA LYS A 247 13.07 -9.39 -7.10
C LYS A 247 14.08 -10.51 -6.90
N PRO A 248 15.32 -10.19 -6.48
CA PRO A 248 16.29 -11.20 -6.10
C PRO A 248 15.81 -12.07 -4.94
N ALA A 249 16.27 -13.32 -4.90
CA ALA A 249 15.94 -14.26 -3.81
C ALA A 249 16.33 -13.72 -2.42
N ALA A 250 17.42 -12.93 -2.31
CA ALA A 250 17.83 -12.30 -1.05
C ALA A 250 16.81 -11.27 -0.53
N GLU A 251 16.24 -10.45 -1.43
CA GLU A 251 15.18 -9.50 -1.08
C GLU A 251 13.86 -10.21 -0.76
N ARG A 252 13.59 -11.35 -1.42
CA ARG A 252 12.45 -12.21 -1.09
C ARG A 252 12.61 -12.84 0.30
N ALA A 253 13.80 -13.31 0.64
CA ALA A 253 14.13 -13.84 1.96
C ALA A 253 13.99 -12.77 3.05
N LEU A 254 14.41 -11.52 2.79
CA LEU A 254 14.21 -10.38 3.69
C LEU A 254 12.72 -10.16 3.99
N VAL A 255 11.87 -10.12 2.96
CA VAL A 255 10.42 -9.92 3.11
C VAL A 255 9.80 -11.09 3.89
N LEU A 256 10.18 -12.32 3.57
CA LEU A 256 9.66 -13.50 4.25
C LEU A 256 10.11 -13.53 5.73
N ARG A 257 11.35 -13.10 6.01
CA ARG A 257 11.90 -12.93 7.36
C ARG A 257 11.14 -11.89 8.18
N ALA A 258 10.70 -10.80 7.55
CA ALA A 258 9.91 -9.75 8.18
C ALA A 258 8.44 -10.18 8.44
N ALA A 259 7.95 -11.19 7.71
CA ALA A 259 6.58 -11.67 7.79
C ALA A 259 6.39 -12.94 8.66
N LEU A 260 7.48 -13.59 9.07
CA LEU A 260 7.46 -14.82 9.87
C LEU A 260 7.01 -14.54 11.31
N GLY A 261 5.93 -15.15 11.78
CA GLY A 261 5.45 -14.96 13.16
C GLY A 261 6.29 -15.68 14.21
N ASP A 262 6.07 -15.35 15.49
CA ASP A 262 6.79 -15.94 16.63
C ASP A 262 6.54 -17.44 16.86
N ALA A 263 5.43 -17.96 16.33
CA ALA A 263 5.10 -19.38 16.33
C ALA A 263 5.86 -20.20 15.27
N GLY A 264 6.64 -19.54 14.40
CA GLY A 264 7.42 -20.21 13.36
C GLY A 264 8.62 -20.99 13.91
N ASP A 265 9.12 -21.98 13.15
CA ASP A 265 10.33 -22.71 13.52
C ASP A 265 11.53 -21.74 13.56
N PRO A 266 12.23 -21.59 14.70
CA PRO A 266 13.37 -20.68 14.83
C PRO A 266 14.51 -20.94 13.84
N ARG A 267 14.64 -22.16 13.30
CA ARG A 267 15.64 -22.50 12.27
C ARG A 267 15.40 -21.74 10.97
N LEU A 268 14.13 -21.48 10.63
CA LEU A 268 13.76 -20.73 9.43
C LEU A 268 14.24 -19.28 9.50
N ALA A 269 14.15 -18.65 10.68
CA ALA A 269 14.62 -17.28 10.87
C ALA A 269 16.12 -17.16 10.57
N ALA A 270 16.94 -18.07 11.10
CA ALA A 270 18.38 -18.09 10.85
C ALA A 270 18.73 -18.37 9.37
N ALA A 271 18.01 -19.28 8.72
CA ALA A 271 18.18 -19.58 7.30
C ALA A 271 17.83 -18.38 6.42
N LEU A 272 16.71 -17.69 6.72
CA LEU A 272 16.28 -16.50 6.01
C LEU A 272 17.23 -15.31 6.23
N ASP A 273 17.73 -15.10 7.45
CA ASP A 273 18.72 -14.06 7.75
C ASP A 273 20.02 -14.29 6.95
N SER A 274 20.44 -15.55 6.81
CA SER A 274 21.59 -15.94 5.98
C SER A 274 21.32 -15.72 4.48
N ALA A 275 20.13 -16.07 3.98
CA ALA A 275 19.74 -15.89 2.59
C ALA A 275 19.55 -14.41 2.23
N ALA A 276 19.15 -13.57 3.19
CA ALA A 276 18.95 -12.14 3.03
C ALA A 276 20.24 -11.32 3.21
N ARG A 277 21.43 -11.93 3.31
CA ARG A 277 22.70 -11.22 3.56
C ARG A 277 23.03 -10.12 2.55
N ASP A 278 22.66 -10.33 1.29
CA ASP A 278 22.92 -9.38 0.20
C ASP A 278 21.73 -8.42 -0.05
N ALA A 279 20.67 -8.50 0.77
CA ALA A 279 19.56 -7.56 0.71
C ALA A 279 19.96 -6.17 1.22
N SER A 280 19.24 -5.15 0.77
CA SER A 280 19.50 -3.73 1.09
C SER A 280 19.27 -3.36 2.56
N TRP A 281 18.65 -4.28 3.31
CA TRP A 281 18.24 -4.12 4.70
C TRP A 281 18.55 -5.37 5.51
N ALA A 282 18.60 -5.20 6.83
CA ALA A 282 18.51 -6.27 7.80
C ALA A 282 17.28 -6.07 8.70
N VAL A 283 16.51 -7.12 8.98
CA VAL A 283 15.48 -7.08 10.02
C VAL A 283 16.17 -7.19 11.38
N VAL A 284 16.02 -6.17 12.23
CA VAL A 284 16.55 -6.18 13.60
C VAL A 284 15.61 -6.96 14.51
N TRP A 285 14.33 -6.59 14.48
CA TRP A 285 13.24 -7.34 15.09
C TRP A 285 11.94 -7.03 14.35
N HIS A 286 10.93 -7.85 14.56
CA HIS A 286 9.59 -7.64 14.05
C HIS A 286 8.55 -8.17 15.05
N ARG A 287 7.33 -7.64 14.95
CA ARG A 287 6.14 -8.12 15.66
C ARG A 287 5.03 -8.26 14.66
N VAL A 288 4.57 -9.49 14.45
CA VAL A 288 3.58 -9.83 13.44
C VAL A 288 2.23 -10.08 14.12
N ARG A 289 1.15 -9.73 13.43
CA ARG A 289 -0.21 -9.88 13.91
C ARG A 289 -0.48 -11.35 14.25
N GLY A 290 -0.91 -11.58 15.49
CA GLY A 290 -1.16 -12.91 16.02
C GLY A 290 0.02 -13.50 16.79
N ASP A 291 1.17 -12.82 16.85
CA ASP A 291 2.23 -13.19 17.80
C ASP A 291 1.66 -13.26 19.21
N VAL A 292 2.18 -14.19 20.01
CA VAL A 292 1.72 -14.47 21.38
C VAL A 292 2.76 -14.13 22.44
N THR A 293 4.03 -13.99 22.07
CA THR A 293 5.16 -13.74 22.99
C THR A 293 6.09 -12.63 22.48
N PRO A 294 5.84 -11.36 22.86
CA PRO A 294 4.63 -10.88 23.53
C PRO A 294 3.41 -10.92 22.59
N PRO A 295 2.17 -10.80 23.10
CA PRO A 295 1.00 -10.67 22.26
C PRO A 295 1.07 -9.44 21.36
N TRP A 296 0.81 -9.59 20.06
CA TRP A 296 0.70 -8.47 19.13
C TRP A 296 -0.66 -8.48 18.41
N PRO A 297 -1.53 -7.49 18.69
CA PRO A 297 -2.85 -7.44 18.06
C PRO A 297 -2.80 -7.04 16.58
N GLY A 298 -1.70 -6.39 16.15
CA GLY A 298 -1.62 -5.68 14.89
C GLY A 298 -2.76 -4.66 14.71
N PRO A 299 -3.05 -4.31 13.46
CA PRO A 299 -2.38 -3.25 12.70
C PRO A 299 -1.77 -2.10 13.51
N VAL A 300 -0.68 -1.52 13.01
CA VAL A 300 -0.15 -0.23 13.47
C VAL A 300 -0.77 0.89 12.63
N ARG A 301 -1.39 1.88 13.27
CA ARG A 301 -1.99 3.05 12.61
C ARG A 301 -1.13 4.30 12.74
N SER A 302 -0.39 4.42 13.82
CA SER A 302 0.54 5.55 14.05
C SER A 302 1.72 5.11 14.91
N LEU A 303 2.85 5.77 14.69
CA LEU A 303 4.11 5.49 15.33
C LEU A 303 4.85 6.79 15.61
N ALA A 304 5.41 6.94 16.80
CA ALA A 304 6.37 7.99 17.12
C ALA A 304 7.51 7.42 17.98
N ALA A 305 8.74 7.85 17.72
CA ALA A 305 9.85 7.62 18.63
C ALA A 305 9.73 8.59 19.81
N GLY A 306 9.84 8.07 21.03
CA GLY A 306 9.75 8.86 22.25
C GLY A 306 11.01 9.67 22.50
N THR A 307 10.82 10.84 23.10
CA THR A 307 11.86 11.78 23.52
C THR A 307 11.69 12.10 25.01
N GLY A 308 12.70 12.75 25.62
CA GLY A 308 12.67 13.10 27.04
C GLY A 308 12.41 11.88 27.94
N PRO A 309 11.38 11.89 28.80
CA PRO A 309 11.02 10.73 29.64
C PRO A 309 10.68 9.45 28.86
N LEU A 310 10.35 9.55 27.58
CA LEU A 310 10.07 8.42 26.68
C LEU A 310 11.25 8.07 25.77
N ALA A 311 12.45 8.63 26.01
CA ALA A 311 13.63 8.29 25.23
C ALA A 311 13.91 6.77 25.25
N GLY A 312 14.19 6.20 24.08
CA GLY A 312 14.35 4.75 23.90
C GLY A 312 13.04 3.96 23.87
N GLN A 313 11.89 4.64 23.94
CA GLN A 313 10.56 4.03 23.80
C GLN A 313 9.91 4.41 22.47
N LEU A 314 8.92 3.61 22.06
CA LEU A 314 8.05 3.83 20.91
C LEU A 314 6.62 4.03 21.40
N VAL A 315 5.95 5.05 20.87
CA VAL A 315 4.52 5.27 21.05
C VAL A 315 3.82 4.69 19.83
N VAL A 316 3.05 3.62 20.03
CA VAL A 316 2.41 2.85 18.96
C VAL A 316 0.90 2.83 19.15
N ALA A 317 0.16 3.38 18.18
CA ALA A 317 -1.30 3.30 18.17
C ALA A 317 -1.77 2.15 17.27
N ASP A 318 -2.66 1.31 17.79
CA ASP A 318 -3.31 0.26 17.02
C ASP A 318 -4.67 0.69 16.45
N HIS A 319 -5.22 -0.16 15.57
CA HIS A 319 -6.52 0.07 14.93
C HIS A 319 -7.72 0.12 15.89
N GLN A 320 -7.58 -0.36 17.12
CA GLN A 320 -8.63 -0.29 18.14
C GLN A 320 -8.56 1.02 18.96
N GLY A 321 -7.55 1.86 18.68
CA GLY A 321 -7.32 3.10 19.40
C GLY A 321 -6.52 2.93 20.68
N THR A 322 -5.95 1.75 20.94
CA THR A 322 -5.04 1.58 22.09
C THR A 322 -3.68 2.16 21.71
N VAL A 323 -3.16 3.05 22.56
CA VAL A 323 -1.81 3.60 22.40
C VAL A 323 -0.87 2.95 23.40
N ARG A 324 0.07 2.16 22.90
CA ARG A 324 1.05 1.39 23.67
C ARG A 324 2.38 2.12 23.71
N VAL A 325 3.10 1.94 24.80
CA VAL A 325 4.50 2.32 24.93
C VAL A 325 5.32 1.04 24.89
N LEU A 326 6.25 0.96 23.94
CA LEU A 326 7.10 -0.19 23.73
C LEU A 326 8.56 0.21 23.87
N ASP A 327 9.38 -0.69 24.39
CA ASP A 327 10.83 -0.56 24.32
C ASP A 327 11.31 -0.64 22.85
N ALA A 328 12.11 0.33 22.39
CA ALA A 328 12.52 0.41 20.99
C ALA A 328 13.53 -0.68 20.58
N GLU A 329 14.28 -1.23 21.53
CA GLU A 329 15.27 -2.28 21.29
C GLU A 329 14.62 -3.67 21.16
N SER A 330 13.63 -3.97 22.00
CA SER A 330 13.06 -5.32 22.13
C SER A 330 11.59 -5.43 21.69
N ALA A 331 10.93 -4.30 21.38
CA ALA A 331 9.49 -4.21 21.11
C ALA A 331 8.60 -4.74 22.26
N ARG A 332 9.14 -4.86 23.48
CA ARG A 332 8.36 -5.28 24.67
C ARG A 332 7.50 -4.13 25.15
N SER A 333 6.26 -4.42 25.53
CA SER A 333 5.37 -3.40 26.10
C SER A 333 5.89 -2.97 27.47
N THR A 334 6.16 -1.68 27.62
CA THR A 334 6.51 -1.04 28.90
C THR A 334 5.28 -0.41 29.54
N GLY A 335 4.34 0.08 28.72
CA GLY A 335 3.07 0.61 29.22
C GLY A 335 2.05 0.87 28.13
N ARG A 336 1.01 1.63 28.49
CA ARG A 336 0.03 2.19 27.55
C ARG A 336 -0.52 3.51 28.09
N LEU A 337 -1.06 4.32 27.20
CA LEU A 337 -1.78 5.51 27.61
C LEU A 337 -3.13 5.14 28.28
N PRO A 338 -3.65 5.96 29.21
CA PRO A 338 -4.83 5.58 30.00
C PRO A 338 -6.12 5.47 29.19
N HIS A 339 -6.31 6.32 28.18
CA HIS A 339 -7.54 6.36 27.38
C HIS A 339 -7.27 5.92 25.95
N SER A 340 -8.20 5.14 25.39
CA SER A 340 -8.21 4.82 23.97
C SER A 340 -8.71 5.99 23.15
N ALA A 341 -8.21 6.11 21.92
CA ALA A 341 -8.64 7.08 20.93
C ALA A 341 -9.06 6.32 19.67
N PRO A 342 -10.33 5.94 19.49
CA PRO A 342 -10.76 5.22 18.29
C PRO A 342 -10.50 6.07 17.03
N GLY A 343 -10.19 5.41 15.92
CA GLY A 343 -9.93 6.11 14.66
C GLY A 343 -8.60 6.90 14.63
N VAL A 344 -7.57 6.47 15.37
CA VAL A 344 -6.26 7.17 15.35
C VAL A 344 -5.73 7.34 13.93
N ARG A 345 -5.38 8.57 13.58
CA ARG A 345 -4.64 8.95 12.37
C ARG A 345 -3.15 9.18 12.65
N ALA A 346 -2.82 9.86 13.74
CA ALA A 346 -1.44 10.23 14.05
C ALA A 346 -1.22 10.39 15.56
N THR A 347 0.04 10.29 15.98
CA THR A 347 0.49 10.45 17.37
C THR A 347 1.73 11.31 17.39
N ALA A 348 1.78 12.30 18.28
CA ALA A 348 2.96 13.13 18.52
C ALA A 348 3.38 13.05 19.98
N ASP A 349 4.65 12.72 20.21
CA ASP A 349 5.32 12.95 21.48
C ASP A 349 5.75 14.43 21.59
N HIS A 350 5.74 14.93 22.81
CA HIS A 350 5.96 16.33 23.16
C HIS A 350 7.21 16.53 24.04
N GLY A 351 7.98 15.47 24.31
CA GLY A 351 9.26 15.54 25.03
C GLY A 351 9.17 15.69 26.55
N ASP A 352 7.99 15.92 27.11
CA ASP A 352 7.73 15.90 28.55
C ASP A 352 6.99 14.62 29.01
N GLY A 353 6.85 13.64 28.11
CA GLY A 353 6.05 12.42 28.31
C GLY A 353 4.56 12.60 28.02
N THR A 354 4.14 13.78 27.56
CA THR A 354 2.81 14.01 27.01
C THR A 354 2.73 13.53 25.57
N VAL A 355 1.66 12.83 25.22
CA VAL A 355 1.36 12.38 23.87
C VAL A 355 0.04 12.98 23.42
N THR A 356 0.00 13.51 22.20
CA THR A 356 -1.23 13.93 21.54
C THR A 356 -1.58 12.95 20.44
N VAL A 357 -2.83 12.50 20.42
CA VAL A 357 -3.40 11.60 19.41
C VAL A 357 -4.38 12.39 18.55
N LEU A 358 -4.22 12.33 17.23
CA LEU A 358 -5.17 12.85 16.25
C LEU A 358 -6.11 11.73 15.83
N ASP A 359 -7.42 11.94 15.93
CA ASP A 359 -8.43 10.97 15.48
C ASP A 359 -8.91 11.22 14.04
N GLU A 360 -9.83 10.36 13.58
CA GLU A 360 -10.31 10.38 12.21
C GLU A 360 -11.16 11.60 11.86
N HIS A 361 -11.73 12.25 12.88
CA HIS A 361 -12.56 13.45 12.81
C HIS A 361 -11.75 14.74 12.95
N GLY A 362 -10.43 14.64 13.15
CA GLY A 362 -9.54 15.78 13.29
C GLY A 362 -9.46 16.35 14.71
N LEU A 363 -9.93 15.61 15.72
CA LEU A 363 -9.85 16.03 17.12
C LEU A 363 -8.53 15.57 17.74
N LEU A 364 -8.02 16.41 18.64
CA LEU A 364 -6.76 16.18 19.36
C LEU A 364 -7.04 15.69 20.78
N HIS A 365 -6.56 14.50 21.11
CA HIS A 365 -6.65 13.87 22.43
C HIS A 365 -5.27 13.87 23.08
N THR A 366 -5.07 14.74 24.08
CA THR A 366 -3.79 14.88 24.78
C THR A 366 -3.82 14.15 26.11
N GLN A 367 -2.84 13.30 26.36
CA GLN A 367 -2.72 12.55 27.60
C GLN A 367 -1.25 12.25 27.93
N ARG A 368 -0.94 12.09 29.21
CA ARG A 368 0.40 11.81 29.69
C ARG A 368 0.64 10.31 29.83
N ALA A 369 1.82 9.84 29.42
CA ALA A 369 2.23 8.46 29.67
C ALA A 369 2.47 8.25 31.17
N ALA A 370 1.86 7.24 31.77
CA ALA A 370 1.81 7.03 33.22
C ALA A 370 3.19 6.94 33.91
N GLU A 371 4.25 6.62 33.17
CA GLU A 371 5.62 6.49 33.67
C GLU A 371 6.40 7.82 33.72
N SER A 372 5.89 8.89 33.13
CA SER A 372 6.53 10.23 33.21
C SER A 372 6.25 10.87 34.57
N ALA A 373 7.22 10.73 35.49
CA ALA A 373 7.10 11.19 36.86
C ALA A 373 6.79 12.69 36.94
N ARG A 374 5.72 13.07 37.67
CA ARG A 374 5.58 14.45 38.15
C ARG A 374 6.73 14.76 39.11
N PRO A 375 7.23 16.01 39.15
CA PRO A 375 8.02 16.46 40.29
C PRO A 375 7.25 16.14 41.58
N LYS A 376 7.89 15.50 42.56
CA LYS A 376 7.30 15.23 43.89
C LYS A 376 7.92 16.19 44.91
N GLY A 377 7.15 16.55 45.94
CA GLY A 377 7.63 17.35 47.07
C GLY A 377 7.56 18.86 46.87
N LEU A 378 8.34 19.61 47.64
CA LEU A 378 8.34 21.09 47.68
C LEU A 378 8.52 21.75 46.29
N ALA A 379 9.22 21.10 45.35
CA ALA A 379 9.39 21.59 43.99
C ALA A 379 8.06 21.67 43.20
N ALA A 380 7.08 20.81 43.49
CA ALA A 380 5.74 20.86 42.89
C ALA A 380 4.82 21.91 43.56
N LEU A 381 5.21 22.42 44.73
CA LEU A 381 4.49 23.48 45.46
C LEU A 381 5.02 24.88 45.15
N LEU A 382 6.16 24.99 44.46
CA LEU A 382 6.83 26.24 44.08
C LEU A 382 6.69 26.57 42.58
N ASP A 383 5.95 25.74 41.83
CA ASP A 383 5.75 25.90 40.39
C ASP A 383 4.44 26.69 40.15
N ASP A 384 4.55 28.01 40.06
CA ASP A 384 3.40 28.95 40.11
C ASP A 384 2.74 29.23 38.74
N GLY A 385 3.00 28.43 37.69
CA GLY A 385 2.39 28.67 36.37
C GLY A 385 2.45 27.50 35.39
N PRO A 386 1.71 27.57 34.26
CA PRO A 386 1.73 26.52 33.25
C PRO A 386 3.12 26.42 32.63
N SER A 387 3.64 25.20 32.52
CA SER A 387 4.88 24.88 31.82
C SER A 387 4.86 25.35 30.37
N ALA A 388 6.05 25.49 29.75
CA ALA A 388 6.15 25.87 28.33
C ALA A 388 5.33 24.92 27.43
N GLN A 389 5.36 23.62 27.74
CA GLN A 389 4.61 22.62 27.00
C GLN A 389 3.09 22.75 27.19
N GLU A 390 2.64 23.02 28.40
CA GLU A 390 1.20 23.28 28.66
C GLU A 390 0.71 24.52 27.92
N ARG A 391 1.53 25.57 27.85
CA ARG A 391 1.22 26.77 27.06
C ARG A 391 1.15 26.47 25.56
N LEU A 392 2.08 25.67 25.03
CA LEU A 392 2.06 25.23 23.63
C LEU A 392 0.79 24.44 23.32
N LEU A 393 0.49 23.42 24.13
CA LEU A 393 -0.68 22.56 23.93
C LEU A 393 -2.00 23.34 24.09
N ALA A 394 -2.03 24.36 24.95
CA ALA A 394 -3.15 25.29 25.03
C ALA A 394 -3.31 26.12 23.74
N ALA A 395 -2.21 26.69 23.23
CA ALA A 395 -2.21 27.45 21.97
C ALA A 395 -2.65 26.58 20.78
N VAL A 396 -2.20 25.32 20.71
CA VAL A 396 -2.62 24.35 19.69
C VAL A 396 -4.12 24.09 19.76
N ARG A 397 -4.66 23.82 20.95
CA ARG A 397 -6.12 23.61 21.12
C ARG A 397 -6.93 24.83 20.71
N GLU A 398 -6.50 26.02 21.12
CA GLU A 398 -7.18 27.25 20.74
C GLU A 398 -7.11 27.50 19.23
N TYR A 399 -5.95 27.22 18.62
CA TYR A 399 -5.76 27.34 17.18
C TYR A 399 -6.67 26.39 16.41
N THR A 400 -6.70 25.10 16.77
CA THR A 400 -7.51 24.10 16.07
C THR A 400 -9.00 24.34 16.22
N GLN A 401 -9.47 24.85 17.36
CA GLN A 401 -10.87 25.25 17.55
C GLN A 401 -11.32 26.39 16.61
N ARG A 402 -10.39 27.24 16.17
CA ARG A 402 -10.64 28.34 15.23
C ARG A 402 -10.55 27.90 13.76
N GLN A 403 -9.93 26.76 13.48
CA GLN A 403 -9.80 26.24 12.13
C GLN A 403 -11.12 25.67 11.62
N ARG A 404 -11.39 25.89 10.33
CA ARG A 404 -12.55 25.30 9.65
C ARG A 404 -12.23 23.95 9.03
N GLU A 405 -10.99 23.78 8.58
CA GLU A 405 -10.54 22.56 7.94
C GLU A 405 -10.21 21.48 8.96
N THR A 406 -10.60 20.25 8.66
CA THR A 406 -10.28 19.09 9.49
C THR A 406 -8.77 18.88 9.50
N VAL A 407 -8.18 18.76 10.69
CA VAL A 407 -6.78 18.36 10.85
C VAL A 407 -6.63 16.89 10.45
N THR A 408 -5.64 16.60 9.60
CA THR A 408 -5.46 15.29 8.99
C THR A 408 -4.10 14.67 9.24
N ALA A 409 -3.11 15.45 9.66
CA ALA A 409 -1.76 15.00 10.01
C ALA A 409 -1.21 15.80 11.21
N LEU A 410 -0.33 15.20 12.00
CA LEU A 410 0.21 15.76 13.24
C LEU A 410 1.65 15.27 13.47
N THR A 411 2.55 16.18 13.86
CA THR A 411 3.83 15.83 14.49
C THR A 411 4.23 16.86 15.55
N GLY A 412 5.03 16.44 16.54
CA GLY A 412 5.63 17.30 17.55
C GLY A 412 7.11 17.52 17.25
N THR A 413 7.61 18.74 17.40
CA THR A 413 9.03 19.05 17.20
C THR A 413 9.46 20.14 18.17
N GLY A 414 10.15 19.75 19.26
CA GLY A 414 10.60 20.67 20.28
C GLY A 414 9.47 21.50 20.88
N ASP A 415 9.56 22.83 20.74
CA ASP A 415 8.57 23.80 21.23
C ASP A 415 7.44 24.08 20.23
N ARG A 416 7.22 23.20 19.26
CA ARG A 416 6.27 23.38 18.16
C ARG A 416 5.42 22.15 17.92
N VAL A 417 4.21 22.39 17.41
CA VAL A 417 3.34 21.36 16.85
C VAL A 417 3.04 21.70 15.41
N VAL A 418 3.19 20.71 14.54
CA VAL A 418 2.93 20.82 13.11
C VAL A 418 1.67 20.07 12.77
N LEU A 419 0.76 20.74 12.08
CA LEU A 419 -0.55 20.22 11.68
C LEU A 419 -0.66 20.28 10.16
N GLY A 420 -1.17 19.22 9.55
CA GLY A 420 -1.65 19.24 8.17
C GLY A 420 -3.17 19.17 8.14
N ASP A 421 -3.81 19.81 7.16
CA ASP A 421 -5.27 19.82 7.03
C ASP A 421 -5.81 19.19 5.73
N ALA A 422 -7.14 19.07 5.67
CA ALA A 422 -7.87 18.51 4.54
C ALA A 422 -7.76 19.35 3.26
N ALA A 423 -7.45 20.65 3.36
CA ALA A 423 -7.29 21.56 2.25
C ALA A 423 -5.87 21.54 1.64
N GLY A 424 -4.92 20.84 2.26
CA GLY A 424 -3.54 20.74 1.78
C GLY A 424 -2.60 21.80 2.38
N THR A 425 -3.01 22.43 3.48
CA THR A 425 -2.23 23.46 4.17
C THR A 425 -1.56 22.87 5.40
N VAL A 426 -0.32 23.31 5.64
CA VAL A 426 0.49 22.92 6.79
C VAL A 426 0.67 24.12 7.71
N HIS A 427 0.50 23.90 9.00
CA HIS A 427 0.46 24.90 10.06
C HIS A 427 1.51 24.56 11.12
N VAL A 428 2.35 25.51 11.48
CA VAL A 428 3.31 25.40 12.58
C VAL A 428 2.86 26.30 13.72
N VAL A 429 2.51 25.69 14.83
CA VAL A 429 2.01 26.38 16.02
C VAL A 429 3.09 26.36 17.11
N SER A 430 3.35 27.53 17.69
CA SER A 430 4.28 27.71 18.82
C SER A 430 3.60 28.55 19.90
N ALA A 431 4.03 28.41 21.15
CA ALA A 431 3.48 29.19 22.25
C ALA A 431 3.87 30.69 22.11
N GLY A 432 2.88 31.58 22.08
CA GLY A 432 3.11 33.03 22.09
C GLY A 432 3.58 33.65 20.77
N ALA A 433 3.50 32.89 19.66
CA ALA A 433 3.79 33.39 18.32
C ALA A 433 2.62 33.11 17.38
N GLU A 434 2.47 33.96 16.36
CA GLU A 434 1.49 33.71 15.29
C GLU A 434 1.85 32.42 14.53
N PRO A 435 0.88 31.52 14.30
CA PRO A 435 1.09 30.31 13.53
C PRO A 435 1.60 30.60 12.12
N ARG A 436 2.56 29.80 11.66
CA ARG A 436 3.08 29.90 10.28
C ARG A 436 2.36 28.88 9.41
N THR A 437 1.89 29.32 8.25
CA THR A 437 1.05 28.48 7.38
C THR A 437 1.54 28.51 5.94
N ALA A 438 1.51 27.36 5.26
CA ALA A 438 1.79 27.26 3.83
C ALA A 438 0.86 26.24 3.15
N ALA A 439 0.30 26.60 2.01
CA ALA A 439 -0.47 25.69 1.15
C ALA A 439 0.50 24.83 0.34
N LEU A 440 0.73 23.59 0.78
CA LEU A 440 1.75 22.71 0.25
C LEU A 440 1.20 21.56 -0.60
N HIS A 441 -0.09 21.26 -0.60
CA HIS A 441 -0.61 20.10 -1.34
C HIS A 441 -1.91 20.42 -2.08
N ARG A 442 -2.21 19.63 -3.12
CA ARG A 442 -3.51 19.62 -3.78
C ARG A 442 -4.40 18.57 -3.12
N GLY A 443 -5.20 19.01 -2.15
CA GLY A 443 -6.01 18.11 -1.31
C GLY A 443 -5.28 17.74 -0.02
N ARG A 444 -5.87 16.82 0.76
CA ARG A 444 -5.47 16.60 2.16
C ARG A 444 -3.98 16.31 2.33
N VAL A 445 -3.39 16.95 3.36
CA VAL A 445 -2.09 16.55 3.89
C VAL A 445 -2.27 15.22 4.63
N THR A 446 -1.51 14.20 4.25
CA THR A 446 -1.64 12.85 4.79
C THR A 446 -0.60 12.55 5.86
N ALA A 447 0.57 13.17 5.78
CA ALA A 447 1.66 12.94 6.72
C ALA A 447 2.54 14.18 6.89
N VAL A 448 3.10 14.37 8.08
CA VAL A 448 4.05 15.44 8.39
C VAL A 448 5.16 14.89 9.29
N ALA A 449 6.40 15.26 9.01
CA ALA A 449 7.55 14.96 9.86
C ALA A 449 8.47 16.19 9.90
N GLY A 450 9.12 16.41 11.04
CA GLY A 450 10.00 17.55 11.26
C GLY A 450 11.27 17.14 12.00
N THR A 451 12.36 17.84 11.69
CA THR A 451 13.61 17.74 12.44
C THR A 451 14.24 19.12 12.55
N ASP A 452 14.92 19.36 13.67
CA ASP A 452 15.71 20.56 13.88
C ASP A 452 17.12 20.32 13.31
N LEU A 453 17.46 21.03 12.24
CA LEU A 453 18.77 20.96 11.61
C LEU A 453 19.73 21.97 12.24
N PRO A 454 20.92 21.55 12.70
CA PRO A 454 21.94 22.48 13.14
C PRO A 454 22.46 23.28 11.95
N VAL A 455 22.37 24.61 12.01
CA VAL A 455 22.82 25.53 10.94
C VAL A 455 24.04 26.35 11.34
N SER A 456 24.46 26.30 12.61
CA SER A 456 25.65 27.00 13.10
C SER A 456 26.41 26.16 14.13
N ALA A 457 27.73 26.37 14.21
CA ALA A 457 28.56 25.80 15.29
C ALA A 457 28.21 26.37 16.68
N ALA A 458 27.44 27.46 16.74
CA ALA A 458 26.94 28.07 17.96
C ALA A 458 25.68 27.37 18.51
N GLY A 459 25.16 26.35 17.79
CA GLY A 459 24.01 25.56 18.22
C GLY A 459 22.66 26.07 17.71
N ASP A 460 22.65 27.02 16.77
CA ASP A 460 21.39 27.46 16.15
C ASP A 460 20.82 26.34 15.30
N THR A 461 19.51 26.11 15.42
CA THR A 461 18.79 25.11 14.62
C THR A 461 17.69 25.76 13.77
N VAL A 462 17.40 25.14 12.64
CA VAL A 462 16.25 25.48 11.77
C VAL A 462 15.36 24.26 11.65
N LEU A 463 14.06 24.47 11.86
CA LEU A 463 13.06 23.43 11.62
C LEU A 463 12.91 23.20 10.12
N LEU A 464 13.20 21.97 9.71
CA LEU A 464 12.90 21.48 8.36
C LEU A 464 11.75 20.48 8.43
N LEU A 465 10.73 20.70 7.60
CA LEU A 465 9.55 19.86 7.50
C LEU A 465 9.53 19.10 6.19
N TYR A 466 9.10 17.85 6.27
CA TYR A 466 8.71 17.02 5.14
C TYR A 466 7.24 16.68 5.25
N THR A 467 6.48 16.92 4.17
CA THR A 467 5.02 16.81 4.18
C THR A 467 4.57 15.96 3.00
N GLY A 468 3.69 14.99 3.27
CA GLY A 468 3.10 14.11 2.28
C GLY A 468 1.65 14.47 1.99
N GLY A 469 1.25 14.37 0.73
CA GLY A 469 -0.11 14.68 0.29
C GLY A 469 -0.85 13.52 -0.37
N ALA A 470 -2.18 13.64 -0.40
CA ALA A 470 -3.04 12.80 -1.24
C ALA A 470 -2.81 13.01 -2.75
N ASP A 471 -2.12 14.10 -3.12
CA ASP A 471 -1.66 14.37 -4.48
C ASP A 471 -0.44 13.52 -4.91
N GLY A 472 0.06 12.66 -4.03
CA GLY A 472 1.19 11.78 -4.31
C GLY A 472 2.53 12.51 -4.34
N THR A 473 2.63 13.65 -3.65
CA THR A 473 3.88 14.40 -3.54
C THR A 473 4.39 14.45 -2.10
N VAL A 474 5.72 14.44 -1.95
CA VAL A 474 6.42 14.80 -0.71
C VAL A 474 7.14 16.12 -0.92
N ARG A 475 6.91 17.11 -0.05
CA ARG A 475 7.51 18.44 -0.15
C ARG A 475 8.36 18.77 1.08
N ALA A 476 9.39 19.59 0.86
CA ALA A 476 10.22 20.15 1.91
C ALA A 476 9.88 21.63 2.13
N TRP A 477 9.79 22.04 3.39
CA TRP A 477 9.48 23.42 3.77
C TRP A 477 10.14 23.80 5.10
N ALA A 478 10.74 24.98 5.14
CA ALA A 478 11.16 25.62 6.38
C ALA A 478 10.23 26.83 6.62
N PRO A 479 9.61 27.00 7.80
CA PRO A 479 8.58 28.03 8.02
C PRO A 479 9.01 29.50 7.84
N HIS A 480 10.31 29.74 7.69
CA HIS A 480 10.91 31.07 7.48
C HIS A 480 11.29 31.33 6.03
N THR A 481 11.08 30.36 5.14
CA THR A 481 11.37 30.46 3.71
C THR A 481 10.14 30.06 2.89
N ASP A 482 10.18 30.36 1.60
CA ASP A 482 9.26 29.75 0.66
C ASP A 482 9.49 28.23 0.63
N ALA A 483 8.42 27.48 0.34
CA ALA A 483 8.52 26.05 0.11
C ALA A 483 9.34 25.75 -1.14
N MET A 484 10.00 24.59 -1.17
CA MET A 484 10.68 24.17 -2.38
C MET A 484 9.68 24.04 -3.54
N PRO A 485 9.99 24.59 -4.74
CA PRO A 485 9.05 24.61 -5.86
C PRO A 485 8.77 23.20 -6.38
N GLU A 486 9.81 22.37 -6.44
CA GLU A 486 9.71 20.96 -6.86
C GLU A 486 9.53 20.05 -5.65
N PRO A 487 8.68 19.01 -5.76
CA PRO A 487 8.57 18.00 -4.72
C PRO A 487 9.86 17.20 -4.61
N VAL A 488 10.19 16.80 -3.38
CA VAL A 488 11.33 15.91 -3.08
C VAL A 488 11.13 14.52 -3.70
N ALA A 489 9.88 14.05 -3.73
CA ALA A 489 9.49 12.82 -4.40
C ALA A 489 8.02 12.91 -4.88
N ALA A 490 7.69 12.22 -5.96
CA ALA A 490 6.33 12.15 -6.48
C ALA A 490 6.00 10.78 -7.08
N ARG A 491 4.78 10.29 -6.86
CA ARG A 491 4.22 9.05 -7.43
C ARG A 491 2.73 9.22 -7.77
N ASN A 492 2.17 8.27 -8.52
CA ASN A 492 0.75 8.26 -8.90
C ASN A 492 -0.17 7.68 -7.81
N CYS A 493 0.29 7.62 -6.57
CA CYS A 493 -0.43 7.12 -5.40
C CYS A 493 -0.16 8.06 -4.22
N ALA A 494 -1.10 8.14 -3.28
CA ALA A 494 -0.98 9.01 -2.12
C ALA A 494 0.21 8.63 -1.23
N VAL A 495 0.72 9.59 -0.47
CA VAL A 495 1.66 9.35 0.63
C VAL A 495 0.87 8.92 1.87
N ASP A 496 1.32 7.90 2.58
CA ASP A 496 0.70 7.43 3.83
C ASP A 496 1.43 7.89 5.07
N ALA A 497 2.76 7.85 5.05
CA ALA A 497 3.59 8.31 6.16
C ALA A 497 4.91 8.88 5.66
N VAL A 498 5.47 9.81 6.42
CA VAL A 498 6.83 10.31 6.25
C VAL A 498 7.53 10.31 7.60
N ALA A 499 8.83 10.06 7.60
CA ALA A 499 9.68 10.21 8.77
C ALA A 499 11.01 10.82 8.34
N VAL A 500 11.59 11.68 9.18
CA VAL A 500 12.88 12.32 8.92
C VAL A 500 13.74 12.23 10.18
N ALA A 501 15.03 11.99 10.02
CA ALA A 501 16.01 12.01 11.10
C ALA A 501 17.38 12.43 10.59
N THR A 502 18.24 12.87 11.50
CA THR A 502 19.67 13.06 11.23
C THR A 502 20.43 11.83 11.75
N VAL A 503 21.15 11.14 10.88
CA VAL A 503 21.93 9.92 11.17
C VAL A 503 23.36 10.15 10.70
N ASP A 504 24.35 9.95 11.58
CA ASP A 504 25.77 10.18 11.29
C ASP A 504 26.07 11.55 10.64
N ALA A 505 25.38 12.59 11.12
CA ALA A 505 25.40 13.96 10.59
C ALA A 505 24.75 14.18 9.21
N GLY A 506 24.19 13.14 8.59
CA GLY A 506 23.43 13.24 7.34
C GLY A 506 21.92 13.16 7.52
N LEU A 507 21.16 13.73 6.59
CA LEU A 507 19.70 13.75 6.65
C LEU A 507 19.10 12.54 5.92
N VAL A 508 18.26 11.76 6.62
CA VAL A 508 17.52 10.63 6.04
C VAL A 508 16.02 10.88 6.06
N LEU A 509 15.36 10.56 4.95
CA LEU A 509 13.93 10.66 4.74
C LEU A 509 13.36 9.29 4.39
N ALA A 510 12.37 8.83 5.15
CA ALA A 510 11.59 7.65 4.80
C ALA A 510 10.17 8.06 4.35
N ILE A 511 9.67 7.40 3.31
CA ILE A 511 8.36 7.68 2.70
C ILE A 511 7.61 6.36 2.53
N ALA A 512 6.40 6.27 3.07
CA ALA A 512 5.48 5.17 2.81
C ALA A 512 4.41 5.63 1.81
N TRP A 513 4.23 4.86 0.76
CA TRP A 513 3.27 5.14 -0.31
C TRP A 513 2.07 4.19 -0.23
N ALA A 514 0.91 4.64 -0.72
CA ALA A 514 -0.33 3.88 -0.68
C ALA A 514 -0.32 2.57 -1.49
N ASP A 515 0.65 2.43 -2.40
CA ASP A 515 0.91 1.18 -3.14
C ASP A 515 1.72 0.15 -2.32
N GLY A 516 2.10 0.49 -1.08
CA GLY A 516 2.84 -0.38 -0.17
C GLY A 516 4.35 -0.32 -0.34
N LEU A 517 4.88 0.58 -1.17
CA LEU A 517 6.31 0.87 -1.22
C LEU A 517 6.74 1.72 0.00
N VAL A 518 7.83 1.33 0.64
CA VAL A 518 8.58 2.17 1.57
C VAL A 518 9.90 2.55 0.92
N GLU A 519 10.15 3.84 0.78
CA GLU A 519 11.43 4.40 0.34
C GLU A 519 12.22 4.93 1.54
N HIS A 520 13.53 4.76 1.51
CA HIS A 520 14.48 5.41 2.41
C HIS A 520 15.52 6.13 1.56
N ARG A 521 15.64 7.44 1.76
CA ARG A 521 16.51 8.34 1.00
C ARG A 521 17.51 8.97 1.95
N ALA A 522 18.79 8.72 1.74
CA ALA A 522 19.83 9.58 2.31
C ALA A 522 19.97 10.79 1.38
N LEU A 523 19.69 11.98 1.90
CA LEU A 523 19.51 13.17 1.08
C LEU A 523 20.83 13.83 0.67
N ASP A 524 21.90 13.57 1.42
CA ASP A 524 23.22 14.15 1.13
C ASP A 524 23.96 13.45 -0.01
N ASP A 525 23.73 12.13 -0.19
CA ASP A 525 24.38 11.31 -1.24
C ASP A 525 23.39 10.71 -2.26
N ASP A 526 22.11 11.12 -2.20
CA ASP A 526 21.00 10.66 -3.03
C ASP A 526 20.83 9.13 -3.06
N ARG A 527 21.24 8.43 -1.99
CA ARG A 527 21.12 6.98 -1.90
C ARG A 527 19.68 6.57 -1.59
N LEU A 528 19.05 5.87 -2.53
CA LEU A 528 17.69 5.32 -2.40
C LEU A 528 17.71 3.82 -2.06
N ARG A 529 16.97 3.44 -1.03
CA ARG A 529 16.64 2.04 -0.70
C ARG A 529 15.14 1.88 -0.70
N THR A 530 14.68 0.71 -1.12
CA THR A 530 13.25 0.38 -1.14
C THR A 530 12.97 -0.84 -0.29
N PHE A 531 11.75 -0.94 0.21
CA PHE A 531 11.25 -2.10 0.91
C PHE A 531 9.74 -2.22 0.67
N HIS A 532 9.27 -3.45 0.43
CA HIS A 532 7.85 -3.74 0.26
C HIS A 532 7.44 -4.80 1.28
N PRO A 533 6.75 -4.44 2.38
CA PRO A 533 6.30 -5.41 3.39
C PRO A 533 5.16 -6.33 2.90
N GLY A 534 4.60 -6.08 1.70
CA GLY A 534 3.45 -6.82 1.17
C GLY A 534 2.10 -6.39 1.75
N SER A 535 2.12 -5.46 2.71
CA SER A 535 0.96 -4.81 3.32
C SER A 535 1.13 -3.29 3.25
N ARG A 536 0.05 -2.53 3.44
CA ARG A 536 0.13 -1.07 3.50
C ARG A 536 0.92 -0.64 4.74
N ALA A 537 1.89 0.26 4.55
CA ALA A 537 2.65 0.88 5.63
C ALA A 537 1.97 2.19 6.04
N HIS A 538 1.41 2.22 7.25
CA HIS A 538 0.64 3.36 7.77
C HIS A 538 1.48 4.33 8.59
N ALA A 539 2.62 3.88 9.10
CA ALA A 539 3.43 4.68 10.01
C ALA A 539 4.92 4.38 9.84
N LEU A 540 5.73 5.43 9.95
CA LEU A 540 7.18 5.38 9.88
C LEU A 540 7.76 6.19 11.05
N ALA A 541 8.91 5.76 11.57
CA ALA A 541 9.72 6.52 12.52
C ALA A 541 11.17 6.06 12.42
N PHE A 542 12.10 6.86 12.92
CA PHE A 542 13.49 6.45 13.11
C PHE A 542 13.79 6.23 14.58
N THR A 543 14.62 5.24 14.91
CA THR A 543 15.24 5.17 16.24
C THR A 543 16.36 6.19 16.36
N ALA A 544 16.87 6.40 17.58
CA ALA A 544 18.02 7.27 17.81
C ALA A 544 19.28 6.79 17.06
N GLU A 545 19.39 5.49 16.80
CA GLU A 545 20.50 4.88 16.04
C GLU A 545 20.31 4.97 14.51
N GLY A 546 19.20 5.54 14.04
CA GLY A 546 18.89 5.64 12.61
C GLY A 546 18.27 4.39 11.98
N ASP A 547 17.84 3.41 12.78
CA ASP A 547 17.08 2.28 12.26
C ASP A 547 15.66 2.73 11.88
N LEU A 548 15.17 2.25 10.73
CA LEU A 548 13.83 2.55 10.25
C LEU A 548 12.81 1.63 10.93
N LEU A 549 11.78 2.22 11.51
CA LEU A 549 10.61 1.51 11.98
C LEU A 549 9.47 1.61 10.96
N VAL A 550 8.81 0.49 10.69
CA VAL A 550 7.70 0.40 9.74
C VAL A 550 6.49 -0.25 10.42
N GLY A 551 5.42 0.51 10.57
CA GLY A 551 4.12 0.02 11.06
C GLY A 551 3.16 -0.26 9.90
N THR A 552 2.67 -1.49 9.80
CA THR A 552 1.78 -1.95 8.72
C THR A 552 0.47 -2.53 9.25
N ASP A 553 -0.39 -2.99 8.34
CA ASP A 553 -1.59 -3.77 8.72
C ASP A 553 -1.27 -5.11 9.40
N GLU A 554 -0.05 -5.61 9.24
CA GLU A 554 0.33 -6.94 9.73
C GLU A 554 1.48 -6.91 10.72
N ALA A 555 2.37 -5.93 10.65
CA ALA A 555 3.59 -5.98 11.43
C ALA A 555 4.05 -4.61 11.93
N LEU A 556 4.82 -4.64 13.01
CA LEU A 556 5.74 -3.58 13.38
C LEU A 556 7.16 -4.11 13.16
N LEU A 557 7.94 -3.44 12.33
CA LEU A 557 9.28 -3.86 11.93
C LEU A 557 10.29 -2.83 12.38
N ARG A 558 11.47 -3.27 12.84
CA ARG A 558 12.69 -2.45 12.92
C ARG A 558 13.69 -2.97 11.90
N MET A 559 14.17 -2.09 11.05
CA MET A 559 15.05 -2.43 9.94
C MET A 559 16.30 -1.54 9.96
N ARG A 560 17.45 -2.15 9.67
CA ARG A 560 18.72 -1.46 9.53
C ARG A 560 19.15 -1.43 8.08
N ALA A 561 19.47 -0.24 7.56
CA ALA A 561 20.03 -0.10 6.22
C ALA A 561 21.44 -0.72 6.17
N ARG A 562 21.81 -1.36 5.05
CA ARG A 562 23.13 -2.00 4.85
C ARG A 562 24.05 -1.26 3.91
#